data_AF-A0A2S6QKF1-F1
#
_entry.id   AF-A0A2S6QKF1-F1
#
_cell.length_a   1.000
_cell.length_b   1.000
_cell.length_c   1.000
_cell.angle_alpha   90.00
_cell.angle_beta   90.00
_cell.angle_gamma   90.00
#
_symmetry.space_group_name_H-M   'P 1'
#
loop_
_entity.id
_entity.type
_entity.pdbx_description
1 polymer ?
#
loop_
_entity_poly.entity_id
_entity_poly.type
_entity_poly.pdbx_seq_one_letter_code
_entity_poly.pdbx_strand_id
1 'polypeptide(L)'
;LMHIAAASGVATLGLFGPRREEHYAPWGARTSVVRTKLDYDELVSGPGYNHRTTDSLMGSLAVDDVEEAVIELWRRVGEKVA
;
A
#
# COMPACT_ATOMS: atom_id res chain seq x y z
N LEU A 1 -4.60 -1.41 12.25
CA LEU A 1 -3.61 -2.50 12.27
C LEU A 1 -2.29 -2.09 11.62
N MET A 2 -2.27 -1.60 10.38
CA MET A 2 -1.04 -1.16 9.66
C MET A 2 -0.14 -0.21 10.47
N HIS A 3 -0.66 0.93 10.95
CA HIS A 3 0.16 1.88 11.72
C HIS A 3 0.67 1.31 13.05
N ILE A 4 -0.11 0.44 13.70
CA ILE A 4 0.31 -0.21 14.95
C ILE A 4 1.47 -1.17 14.65
N ALA A 5 1.38 -1.98 13.59
CA ALA A 5 2.46 -2.87 13.18
C ALA A 5 3.76 -2.10 12.87
N ALA A 6 3.66 -1.00 12.11
CA ALA A 6 4.80 -0.14 11.82
C ALA A 6 5.42 0.46 13.10
N ALA A 7 4.58 0.98 14.00
CA ALA A 7 5.03 1.54 15.29
C ALA A 7 5.65 0.48 16.21
N SER A 8 5.22 -0.78 16.12
CA SER A 8 5.81 -1.91 16.84
C SER A 8 7.11 -2.44 16.21
N GLY A 9 7.63 -1.79 15.16
CA GLY A 9 8.87 -2.19 14.50
C GLY A 9 8.71 -3.40 13.56
N VAL A 10 7.49 -3.81 13.26
CA VAL A 10 7.21 -4.89 12.30
C VAL A 10 7.36 -4.34 10.88
N ALA A 11 8.04 -5.10 10.01
CA ALA A 11 8.12 -4.76 8.60
C ALA A 11 6.71 -4.71 7.99
N THR A 12 6.30 -3.55 7.48
CA THR A 12 4.91 -3.31 7.10
C THR A 12 4.83 -2.74 5.68
N LEU A 13 4.20 -3.49 4.76
CA LEU A 13 3.85 -3.03 3.42
C LEU A 13 2.39 -2.54 3.42
N GLY A 14 2.16 -1.28 3.05
CA GLY A 14 0.81 -0.74 2.84
C GLY A 14 0.35 -0.94 1.40
N LEU A 15 -0.87 -1.44 1.22
CA LEU A 15 -1.49 -1.63 -0.09
C LEU A 15 -2.46 -0.46 -0.38
N PHE A 16 -2.23 0.27 -1.47
CA PHE A 16 -2.96 1.48 -1.79
C PHE A 16 -3.74 1.36 -3.10
N GLY A 17 -4.90 2.02 -3.14
CA GLY A 17 -5.74 2.17 -4.33
C GLY A 17 -6.51 3.47 -4.24
N PRO A 18 -7.79 3.46 -3.82
CA PRO A 18 -8.61 4.67 -3.71
C PRO A 18 -8.29 5.46 -2.42
N ARG A 19 -7.06 5.40 -1.92
CA ARG A 19 -6.59 6.13 -0.75
C ARG A 19 -5.25 6.78 -1.06
N ARG A 20 -5.10 8.01 -0.57
CA ARG A 20 -3.88 8.81 -0.68
C ARG A 20 -2.82 8.28 0.28
N GLU A 21 -1.73 7.74 -0.25
CA GLU A 21 -0.62 7.23 0.56
C GLU A 21 0.12 8.34 1.29
N GLU A 22 0.10 9.56 0.76
CA GLU A 22 0.68 10.76 1.38
C GLU A 22 0.09 11.04 2.77
N HIS A 23 -1.17 10.64 2.97
CA HIS A 23 -1.89 10.84 4.23
C HIS A 23 -1.89 9.61 5.13
N TYR A 24 -1.84 8.41 4.56
CA TYR A 24 -2.15 7.17 5.27
C TYR A 24 -1.05 6.11 5.21
N ALA A 25 0.08 6.37 4.56
CA ALA A 25 1.19 5.41 4.50
C ALA A 25 1.70 5.05 5.92
N PRO A 26 2.13 3.80 6.13
CA PRO A 26 2.84 3.42 7.35
C PRO A 26 4.18 4.17 7.40
N TRP A 27 4.48 4.77 8.55
CA TRP A 27 5.69 5.56 8.74
C TRP A 27 6.79 4.78 9.44
N GLY A 28 8.04 4.92 8.99
CA GLY A 28 9.23 4.36 9.62
C GLY A 28 10.20 3.70 8.64
N ALA A 29 11.40 3.37 9.12
CA ALA A 29 12.46 2.80 8.26
C ALA A 29 12.20 1.36 7.79
N ARG A 30 11.21 0.68 8.39
CA ARG A 30 10.80 -0.70 8.09
C ARG A 30 9.45 -0.75 7.38
N THR A 31 9.09 0.32 6.68
CA THR A 31 7.81 0.38 5.96
C THR A 31 8.05 0.58 4.46
N SER A 32 7.04 0.24 3.68
CA SER A 32 6.98 0.50 2.24
C SER A 32 5.51 0.59 1.82
N VAL A 33 5.27 1.07 0.60
CA VAL A 33 3.94 1.09 -0.01
C VAL A 33 4.00 0.45 -1.39
N VAL A 34 2.90 -0.15 -1.81
CA VAL A 34 2.63 -0.54 -3.20
C VAL A 34 1.21 -0.12 -3.53
N ARG A 35 0.99 0.30 -4.77
CA ARG A 35 -0.29 0.87 -5.19
C ARG A 35 -0.82 0.21 -6.46
N THR A 36 -2.12 0.34 -6.67
CA THR A 36 -2.77 0.10 -7.95
C THR A 36 -2.08 0.84 -9.09
N LYS A 37 -2.16 0.30 -10.31
CA LYS A 37 -1.64 0.97 -11.52
C LYS A 37 -2.28 2.33 -11.79
N LEU A 38 -3.53 2.47 -11.38
CA LEU A 38 -4.25 3.74 -11.44
C LEU A 38 -4.03 4.51 -10.15
N ASP A 39 -3.88 5.82 -10.27
CA ASP A 39 -3.76 6.68 -9.12
C ASP A 39 -5.11 6.98 -8.44
N TYR A 40 -5.07 7.66 -7.28
CA TYR A 40 -6.29 7.97 -6.54
C TYR A 40 -7.27 8.79 -7.37
N ASP A 41 -6.78 9.80 -8.09
CA ASP A 41 -7.62 10.73 -8.83
C ASP A 41 -8.23 10.00 -10.04
N GLU A 42 -7.47 9.13 -10.72
CA GLU A 42 -7.98 8.26 -11.78
C GLU A 42 -9.07 7.29 -11.27
N LEU A 43 -8.90 6.74 -10.08
CA LEU A 43 -9.85 5.78 -9.49
C LEU A 43 -11.19 6.41 -9.08
N VAL A 44 -11.19 7.67 -8.61
CA VAL A 44 -12.40 8.33 -8.08
C VAL A 44 -13.06 9.29 -9.06
N SER A 45 -12.41 9.61 -10.18
CA SER A 45 -12.94 10.54 -11.21
C SER A 45 -13.85 9.86 -12.24
N GLY A 46 -14.10 8.56 -12.12
CA GLY A 46 -14.96 7.81 -13.04
C GLY A 46 -16.44 8.23 -12.93
N PRO A 47 -17.17 8.32 -14.07
CA PRO A 47 -18.60 8.63 -14.04
C PRO A 47 -19.37 7.57 -13.23
N GLY A 48 -20.20 8.03 -12.30
CA GLY A 48 -20.97 7.14 -11.41
C GLY A 48 -20.20 6.63 -10.19
N TYR A 49 -18.98 7.12 -9.93
CA TYR A 49 -18.28 6.82 -8.68
C TYR A 49 -19.10 7.24 -7.45
N ASN A 50 -19.24 6.31 -6.51
CA ASN A 50 -19.86 6.56 -5.22
C ASN A 50 -19.11 5.76 -4.15
N HIS A 51 -18.47 6.47 -3.22
CA HIS A 51 -17.67 5.88 -2.13
C HIS A 51 -18.41 4.89 -1.22
N ARG A 52 -19.74 4.75 -1.35
CA ARG A 52 -20.59 3.82 -0.59
C ARG A 52 -21.01 2.59 -1.38
N THR A 53 -21.06 2.68 -2.71
CA THR A 53 -21.67 1.64 -3.56
C THR A 53 -20.77 1.16 -4.69
N THR A 54 -19.66 1.86 -4.97
CA THR A 54 -18.65 1.37 -5.90
C THR A 54 -17.91 0.19 -5.26
N ASP A 55 -17.77 -0.89 -6.03
CA ASP A 55 -17.00 -2.07 -5.64
C ASP A 55 -15.51 -1.77 -5.41
N SER A 56 -14.74 -2.79 -5.02
CA SER A 56 -13.31 -2.63 -4.75
C SER A 56 -12.56 -2.01 -5.93
N LEU A 57 -11.90 -0.88 -5.67
CA LEU A 57 -11.02 -0.18 -6.61
C LEU A 57 -9.56 -0.66 -6.55
N MET A 58 -9.32 -1.82 -5.93
CA MET A 58 -7.99 -2.43 -5.81
C MET A 58 -7.65 -3.36 -6.99
N GLY A 59 -8.55 -3.52 -7.97
CA GLY A 59 -8.47 -4.58 -8.98
C GLY A 59 -7.26 -4.53 -9.91
N SER A 60 -6.57 -3.38 -10.02
CA SER A 60 -5.36 -3.24 -10.82
C SER A 60 -4.06 -3.45 -10.04
N LEU A 61 -4.13 -3.74 -8.73
CA LEU A 61 -2.99 -4.16 -7.93
C LEU A 61 -2.80 -5.67 -8.09
N ALA A 62 -1.76 -6.10 -8.80
CA ALA A 62 -1.51 -7.51 -9.02
C ALA A 62 -0.87 -8.16 -7.78
N VAL A 63 -1.08 -9.47 -7.60
CA VAL A 63 -0.43 -10.22 -6.52
C VAL A 63 1.08 -10.20 -6.66
N ASP A 64 1.58 -10.34 -7.89
CA ASP A 64 3.02 -10.32 -8.20
C ASP A 64 3.66 -8.98 -7.81
N ASP A 65 2.98 -7.85 -8.05
CA ASP A 65 3.46 -6.52 -7.65
C ASP A 65 3.60 -6.42 -6.11
N VAL A 66 2.68 -7.04 -5.37
CA VAL A 66 2.70 -7.08 -3.90
C VAL A 66 3.82 -8.00 -3.41
N GLU A 67 3.96 -9.17 -4.00
CA GLU A 67 5.02 -10.14 -3.64
C GLU A 67 6.41 -9.54 -3.82
N GLU A 68 6.67 -8.92 -4.97
CA GLU A 68 7.94 -8.25 -5.27
C GLU A 68 8.23 -7.16 -4.22
N ALA A 69 7.27 -6.29 -3.94
CA ALA A 69 7.42 -5.23 -2.95
C ALA A 69 7.67 -5.76 -1.52
N VAL A 70 7.04 -6.89 -1.14
CA VAL A 70 7.31 -7.54 0.15
C VAL A 70 8.74 -8.10 0.19
N ILE A 71 9.20 -8.76 -0.87
CA ILE A 71 10.56 -9.32 -0.95
C ILE A 71 11.61 -8.22 -0.84
N GLU A 72 11.41 -7.10 -1.53
CA GLU A 72 12.30 -5.93 -1.45
C GLU A 72 12.34 -5.34 -0.05
N LEU A 73 11.18 -5.15 0.58
CA LEU A 73 11.10 -4.66 1.96
C LEU A 73 11.79 -5.63 2.92
N TRP A 74 11.59 -6.94 2.74
CA TRP A 74 12.20 -7.98 3.57
C TRP A 74 13.73 -7.94 3.47
N ARG A 75 14.29 -7.88 2.25
CA ARG A 75 15.74 -7.76 2.04
C ARG A 75 16.31 -6.50 2.70
N ARG A 76 15.68 -5.34 2.44
CA ARG A 76 16.08 -4.05 3.03
C ARG A 76 16.09 -4.06 4.56
N VAL A 77 15.14 -4.76 5.17
CA VAL A 77 15.05 -4.89 6.63
C VAL A 77 16.05 -5.90 7.16
N GLY A 78 16.27 -7.02 6.46
CA GLY A 78 17.22 -8.07 6.85
C GLY A 78 18.68 -7.62 6.78
N GLU A 79 19.06 -6.82 5.78
CA GLU A 79 20.41 -6.25 5.62
C GLU A 79 20.79 -5.29 6.75
N LYS A 80 19.82 -4.67 7.43
CA LYS A 80 20.06 -3.74 8.55
C LYS A 80 20.19 -4.42 9.92
N VAL A 81 19.97 -5.73 9.99
CA VAL A 81 20.07 -6.53 11.22
C VAL A 81 21.39 -7.32 11.28
N ALA A 82 22.14 -7.36 10.17
CA ALA A 82 23.45 -8.00 10.05
C ALA A 82 24.62 -7.09 10.43
#